data_AF-A0A960G8P9-F1
#
_entry.id   AF-A0A960G8P9-F1
#
_cell.length_a   1.000
_cell.length_b   1.000
_cell.length_c   1.000
_cell.angle_alpha   90.00
_cell.angle_beta   90.00
_cell.angle_gamma   90.00
#
_symmetry.space_group_name_H-M   'P 1'
#
loop_
_entity.id
_entity.type
_entity.pdbx_description
1 polymer ?
#
loop_
_entity_poly.entity_id
_entity_poly.type
_entity_poly.pdbx_seq_one_letter_code
_entity_poly.pdbx_strand_id
1 'polypeptide(L)'
;MYVRPGTVLPVGAVDATPEYAWAEDVTLRAFDLADGADVVVRVPGGTGAGATFTVRREGGALVASSADAPSGWVLEDVASGRRVEASGPGEVRLELPWVNGSAPDVDPDQAAPGVDD
;
A
#
# COMPACT_ATOMS: atom_id res chain seq x y z
N MET A 1 -2.02 25.04 -0.19
CA MET A 1 -1.58 24.08 -1.22
C MET A 1 -1.89 22.69 -0.67
N TYR A 2 -2.81 21.93 -1.29
CA TYR A 2 -3.26 20.62 -0.79
C TYR A 2 -3.01 19.60 -1.90
N VAL A 3 -2.09 18.66 -1.66
CA VAL A 3 -1.99 17.42 -2.46
C VAL A 3 -3.29 16.65 -2.24
N ARG A 4 -3.83 15.94 -3.24
CA ARG A 4 -5.01 15.10 -2.99
C ARG A 4 -4.58 13.89 -2.14
N PRO A 5 -4.96 13.80 -0.85
CA PRO A 5 -4.78 12.57 -0.10
C PRO A 5 -5.43 11.41 -0.84
N GLY A 6 -4.86 10.21 -0.74
CA GLY A 6 -5.34 9.03 -1.45
C GLY A 6 -4.65 8.76 -2.79
N THR A 7 -3.37 9.12 -2.93
CA THR A 7 -2.58 8.81 -4.13
C THR A 7 -1.57 7.71 -3.84
N VAL A 8 -1.39 6.81 -4.80
CA VAL A 8 -0.29 5.85 -4.81
C VAL A 8 0.63 6.20 -5.97
N LEU A 9 1.92 6.39 -5.68
CA LEU A 9 2.93 6.71 -6.67
C LEU A 9 3.81 5.49 -6.92
N PRO A 10 3.83 4.95 -8.15
CA PRO A 10 4.80 3.95 -8.53
C PRO A 10 6.16 4.62 -8.75
N VAL A 11 7.17 4.19 -8.01
CA VAL A 11 8.57 4.59 -8.19
C VAL A 11 9.32 3.39 -8.77
N GLY A 12 9.77 3.49 -10.02
CA GLY A 12 10.59 2.47 -10.66
C GLY A 12 12.02 2.46 -10.08
N ALA A 13 12.69 1.31 -10.15
CA ALA A 13 14.01 1.12 -9.54
C ALA A 13 15.18 1.88 -10.20
N VAL A 14 14.97 2.57 -11.32
CA VAL A 14 16.06 3.19 -12.13
C VAL A 14 15.77 4.65 -12.45
N ASP A 15 16.64 5.54 -11.95
CA ASP A 15 16.62 7.01 -12.16
C ASP A 15 17.38 7.46 -13.42
N ALA A 16 17.89 6.53 -14.24
CA ALA A 16 18.77 6.83 -15.36
C ALA A 16 18.33 6.11 -16.64
N THR A 17 17.86 6.88 -17.62
CA THR A 17 17.60 6.53 -19.04
C THR A 17 16.13 6.16 -19.37
N PRO A 18 15.53 6.74 -20.43
CA PRO A 18 14.09 6.62 -20.73
C PRO A 18 13.59 5.26 -21.24
N GLU A 19 14.40 4.20 -21.18
CA GLU A 19 14.11 2.93 -21.86
C GLU A 19 14.37 1.73 -20.94
N TYR A 20 13.56 1.54 -19.90
CA TYR A 20 13.64 0.32 -19.06
C TYR A 20 12.26 -0.23 -18.69
N ALA A 21 12.24 -1.48 -18.25
CA ALA A 21 11.06 -2.20 -17.80
C ALA A 21 10.59 -1.65 -16.44
N TRP A 22 9.83 -0.55 -16.45
CA TRP A 22 9.40 0.19 -15.26
C TRP A 22 8.61 -0.62 -14.22
N ALA A 23 8.09 -1.79 -14.61
CA ALA A 23 7.38 -2.71 -13.75
C ALA A 23 8.30 -3.65 -12.95
N GLU A 24 9.60 -3.64 -13.23
CA GLU A 24 10.60 -4.43 -12.50
C GLU A 24 11.05 -3.70 -11.24
N ASP A 25 11.01 -4.38 -10.09
CA ASP A 25 11.41 -3.85 -8.77
C ASP A 25 10.71 -2.53 -8.40
N VAL A 26 9.43 -2.40 -8.77
CA VAL A 26 8.65 -1.18 -8.53
C VAL A 26 8.29 -1.02 -7.05
N THR A 27 8.44 0.20 -6.54
CA THR A 27 7.96 0.59 -5.20
C THR A 27 6.66 1.38 -5.31
N LEU A 28 5.57 0.84 -4.79
CA LEU A 28 4.26 1.49 -4.66
C LEU A 28 4.24 2.29 -3.35
N ARG A 29 4.38 3.61 -3.46
CA ARG A 29 4.38 4.52 -2.32
C ARG A 29 2.98 5.06 -2.08
N ALA A 30 2.37 4.66 -0.98
CA ALA A 30 1.06 5.12 -0.55
C ALA A 30 1.16 6.43 0.25
N PHE A 31 0.42 7.46 -0.17
CA PHE A 31 0.37 8.76 0.49
C PHE A 31 -1.02 9.00 1.07
N ASP A 32 -1.11 8.93 2.41
CA ASP A 32 -2.29 9.29 3.19
C ASP A 32 -3.58 8.70 2.58
N LEU A 33 -3.58 7.39 2.34
CA LEU A 33 -4.77 6.69 1.86
C LEU A 33 -5.84 6.78 2.94
N ALA A 34 -7.04 7.26 2.60
CA ALA A 34 -8.19 7.22 3.50
C ALA A 34 -8.61 5.77 3.74
N ASP A 35 -9.24 5.49 4.88
CA ASP A 35 -9.88 4.18 5.10
C ASP A 35 -10.91 3.87 3.99
N GLY A 36 -10.93 2.63 3.52
CA GLY A 36 -11.77 2.20 2.40
C GLY A 36 -11.32 2.72 1.03
N ALA A 37 -10.18 3.40 0.92
CA ALA A 37 -9.64 3.80 -0.37
C ALA A 37 -9.29 2.58 -1.23
N ASP A 38 -9.60 2.66 -2.52
CA ASP A 38 -9.24 1.68 -3.56
C ASP A 38 -8.59 2.45 -4.73
N VAL A 39 -7.32 2.14 -4.99
CA VAL A 39 -6.51 2.84 -5.99
C VAL A 39 -5.88 1.84 -6.94
N VAL A 40 -6.22 1.98 -8.22
CA VAL A 40 -5.61 1.20 -9.30
C VAL A 40 -4.45 1.99 -9.90
N VAL A 41 -3.26 1.40 -9.86
CA VAL A 41 -2.02 1.95 -10.40
C VAL A 41 -1.60 1.12 -11.61
N ARG A 42 -1.53 1.76 -12.77
CA ARG A 42 -1.03 1.13 -14.00
C ARG A 42 0.40 1.57 -14.24
N VAL A 43 1.33 0.61 -14.22
CA VAL A 43 2.74 0.84 -14.51
C VAL A 43 3.01 0.40 -15.94
N PRO A 44 3.30 1.33 -16.86
CA PRO A 44 3.62 0.98 -18.24
C PRO A 44 4.95 0.22 -18.28
N GLY A 45 5.02 -0.90 -18.99
CA GLY A 45 6.23 -1.74 -19.04
C GLY A 45 7.38 -1.17 -19.86
N GLY A 46 7.21 -0.01 -20.53
CA GLY A 46 8.19 0.50 -21.49
C GLY A 46 8.38 -0.49 -22.64
N THR A 47 9.57 -1.09 -22.71
CA THR A 47 9.93 -2.16 -23.67
C THR A 47 9.53 -3.57 -23.19
N GLY A 48 9.12 -3.73 -21.93
CA GLY A 48 8.64 -4.98 -21.33
C GLY A 48 7.12 -5.03 -21.10
N ALA A 49 6.66 -6.03 -20.34
CA ALA A 49 5.26 -6.15 -19.95
C ALA A 49 4.91 -5.09 -18.90
N GLY A 50 3.77 -4.41 -19.09
CA GLY A 50 3.22 -3.53 -18.07
C GLY A 50 2.60 -4.33 -16.92
N ALA A 51 2.38 -3.66 -15.80
CA ALA A 51 1.75 -4.26 -14.63
C ALA A 51 0.63 -3.37 -14.10
N THR A 52 -0.43 -4.00 -13.59
CA THR A 52 -1.52 -3.31 -12.89
C THR A 52 -1.50 -3.71 -11.43
N PHE A 53 -1.41 -2.72 -10.55
CA PHE A 53 -1.46 -2.91 -9.11
C PHE A 53 -2.75 -2.29 -8.57
N THR A 54 -3.36 -2.96 -7.61
CA THR A 54 -4.50 -2.42 -6.86
C THR A 54 -4.06 -2.28 -5.41
N VAL A 55 -4.11 -1.06 -4.88
CA VAL A 55 -3.75 -0.76 -3.49
C VAL A 55 -5.01 -0.27 -2.78
N ARG A 56 -5.33 -0.93 -1.68
CA ARG A 56 -6.50 -0.69 -0.86
C ARG A 56 -6.08 -0.37 0.56
N ARG A 57 -6.86 0.47 1.26
CA ARG A 57 -6.72 0.62 2.70
C ARG A 57 -7.90 -0.03 3.42
N GLU A 58 -7.58 -0.97 4.28
CA GLU A 58 -8.52 -1.69 5.13
C GLU A 58 -8.20 -1.40 6.60
N GLY A 59 -8.77 -0.31 7.12
CA GLY A 59 -8.57 0.20 8.47
C GLY A 59 -7.09 0.47 8.78
N GLY A 60 -6.56 -0.40 9.63
CA GLY A 60 -5.17 -0.40 10.07
C GLY A 60 -4.19 -1.10 9.12
N ALA A 61 -4.58 -1.43 7.88
CA ALA A 61 -3.70 -2.10 6.94
C ALA A 61 -3.78 -1.51 5.53
N LEU A 62 -2.66 -1.58 4.80
CA LEU A 62 -2.65 -1.44 3.35
C LEU A 62 -2.57 -2.83 2.72
N VAL A 63 -3.40 -3.06 1.71
CA VAL A 63 -3.43 -4.30 0.94
C VAL A 63 -3.10 -3.95 -0.50
N ALA A 64 -2.03 -4.53 -1.05
CA ALA A 64 -1.69 -4.36 -2.45
C ALA A 64 -1.75 -5.71 -3.15
N SER A 65 -2.25 -5.71 -4.38
CA SER A 65 -2.33 -6.91 -5.21
C SER A 65 -1.98 -6.61 -6.66
N SER A 66 -1.45 -7.62 -7.34
CA SER A 66 -1.20 -7.58 -8.78
C SER A 66 -1.37 -8.97 -9.38
N ALA A 67 -2.05 -9.05 -10.52
CA ALA A 67 -2.19 -10.29 -11.28
C ALA A 67 -1.08 -10.47 -12.34
N ASP A 68 -0.44 -9.37 -12.73
CA ASP A 68 0.43 -9.30 -13.90
C ASP A 68 1.81 -8.73 -13.56
N ALA A 69 2.18 -8.68 -12.27
CA ALA A 69 3.49 -8.21 -11.85
C ALA A 69 4.59 -9.12 -12.42
N PRO A 70 5.53 -8.59 -13.24
CA PRO A 70 6.52 -9.42 -13.91
C PRO A 70 7.65 -9.87 -12.96
N SER A 71 7.92 -9.12 -11.90
CA SER A 71 8.98 -9.43 -10.93
C SER A 71 8.70 -8.87 -9.52
N GLY A 72 9.75 -8.57 -8.75
CA GLY A 72 9.67 -8.04 -7.40
C GLY A 72 8.95 -6.70 -7.33
N TRP A 73 8.19 -6.46 -6.27
CA TRP A 73 7.57 -5.17 -6.01
C TRP A 73 7.41 -4.92 -4.51
N VAL A 74 7.39 -3.66 -4.13
CA VAL A 74 7.34 -3.21 -2.73
C VAL A 74 6.11 -2.34 -2.52
N LEU A 75 5.37 -2.57 -1.44
CA LEU A 75 4.37 -1.63 -0.94
C LEU A 75 4.97 -0.85 0.23
N GLU A 76 4.99 0.47 0.15
CA GLU A 76 5.50 1.39 1.19
C GLU A 76 4.38 2.30 1.67
N ASP A 77 4.17 2.36 2.99
CA ASP A 77 3.43 3.44 3.63
C ASP A 77 4.40 4.59 3.95
N VAL A 78 4.23 5.72 3.27
CA VAL A 78 5.14 6.86 3.41
C VAL A 78 5.01 7.53 4.79
N ALA A 79 3.84 7.45 5.42
CA ALA A 79 3.59 8.08 6.72
C ALA A 79 4.37 7.41 7.86
N SER A 80 4.40 6.08 7.88
CA SER A 80 5.12 5.29 8.89
C SER A 80 6.52 4.83 8.46
N GLY A 81 6.82 4.89 7.16
CA GLY A 81 8.05 4.33 6.58
C GLY A 81 8.07 2.80 6.57
N ARG A 82 6.94 2.14 6.88
CA ARG A 82 6.84 0.68 6.79
C ARG A 82 6.73 0.23 5.34
N ARG A 83 7.25 -0.96 5.07
CA ARG A 83 7.19 -1.58 3.75
C ARG A 83 7.09 -3.09 3.81
N VAL A 84 6.49 -3.68 2.80
CA VAL A 84 6.42 -5.13 2.57
C VAL A 84 6.76 -5.42 1.11
N GLU A 85 7.43 -6.54 0.88
CA GLU A 85 7.92 -6.95 -0.43
C GLU A 85 7.11 -8.15 -0.93
N ALA A 86 6.92 -8.23 -2.23
CA ALA A 86 6.24 -9.28 -2.96
C ALA A 86 7.04 -9.64 -4.22
N SER A 87 6.81 -10.81 -4.78
CA SER A 87 7.44 -11.21 -6.03
C SER A 87 6.42 -11.85 -6.96
N GLY A 88 6.37 -11.35 -8.20
CA GLY A 88 5.42 -11.80 -9.20
C GLY A 88 3.96 -11.48 -8.84
N PRO A 89 3.01 -12.17 -9.49
CA PRO A 89 1.59 -12.05 -9.18
C PRO A 89 1.29 -12.50 -7.74
N GLY A 90 0.53 -11.68 -7.02
CA GLY A 90 0.19 -11.97 -5.63
C GLY A 90 -0.45 -10.79 -4.92
N GLU A 91 -0.72 -11.01 -3.63
CA GLU A 91 -1.22 -9.99 -2.71
C GLU A 91 -0.30 -9.94 -1.48
N VAL A 92 -0.03 -8.72 -1.00
CA VAL A 92 0.66 -8.49 0.27
C VAL A 92 -0.12 -7.50 1.11
N ARG A 93 0.03 -7.67 2.42
CA ARG A 93 -0.62 -6.86 3.44
C ARG A 93 0.43 -6.22 4.34
N LEU A 94 0.32 -4.90 4.50
CA LEU A 94 1.17 -4.10 5.35
C LEU A 94 0.34 -3.54 6.52
N GLU A 95 0.61 -4.04 7.72
CA GLU A 95 -0.01 -3.50 8.94
C GLU A 95 0.56 -2.11 9.24
N LEU A 96 -0.33 -1.13 9.32
CA LEU A 96 -0.02 0.24 9.69
C LEU A 96 0.05 0.35 11.22
N PRO A 97 1.00 1.13 11.76
CA PRO A 97 0.96 1.45 13.17
C PRO A 97 -0.30 2.28 13.45
N TRP A 98 -0.91 2.01 14.59
CA TRP A 98 -2.00 2.83 15.09
C TRP A 98 -1.50 4.27 15.25
N VAL A 99 -2.08 5.19 14.47
CA VAL A 99 -1.85 6.62 14.65
C VAL A 99 -2.77 7.09 15.76
N ASN A 100 -2.18 7.74 16.77
CA ASN A 100 -2.88 8.19 17.98
C ASN A 100 -4.13 9.02 17.57
N GLY A 101 -5.33 8.49 17.77
CA GLY A 101 -6.61 9.10 17.33
C GLY A 101 -7.53 8.21 16.48
N SER A 102 -7.04 7.08 15.96
CA SER A 102 -7.87 6.05 15.30
C SER A 102 -7.95 4.82 16.20
N ALA A 103 -8.69 4.93 17.31
CA ALA A 103 -9.09 3.71 18.00
C ALA A 103 -9.98 2.91 17.04
N PRO A 104 -9.84 1.57 16.94
CA PRO A 104 -10.97 0.79 16.47
C PRO A 104 -12.17 1.18 17.33
N ASP A 105 -13.36 1.21 16.74
CA ASP A 105 -14.60 1.22 17.50
C ASP A 105 -14.64 -0.07 18.34
N VAL A 106 -13.89 -0.07 19.43
CA VAL A 106 -14.01 -1.07 20.48
C VAL A 106 -15.21 -0.57 21.25
N ASP A 107 -16.34 -1.23 21.03
CA ASP A 107 -17.55 -0.95 21.77
C ASP A 107 -17.21 -0.90 23.27
N PRO A 108 -17.43 0.24 23.96
CA PRO A 108 -17.11 0.37 25.37
C PRO A 108 -17.92 -0.59 26.26
N ASP A 109 -18.93 -1.28 25.73
CA ASP A 109 -19.70 -2.35 26.37
C ASP A 109 -18.92 -3.68 26.49
N GLN A 110 -17.78 -3.84 25.80
CA GLN A 110 -16.90 -5.01 25.96
C GLN A 110 -15.81 -4.82 27.04
N ALA A 111 -15.81 -3.68 27.75
CA ALA A 111 -15.06 -3.57 29.00
C ALA A 111 -15.73 -4.48 30.04
N ALA A 112 -15.10 -5.64 30.28
CA ALA A 112 -15.56 -6.64 31.23
C ALA A 112 -16.08 -6.00 32.54
N PRO A 113 -17.28 -6.38 33.03
CA PRO A 113 -17.71 -5.95 34.35
C PRO A 113 -16.73 -6.46 35.39
N GLY A 114 -16.41 -5.60 36.36
CA GLY A 114 -15.52 -5.91 37.46
C GLY A 114 -15.89 -7.24 38.12
N VAL A 115 -14.86 -8.03 38.41
CA VAL A 115 -14.94 -9.02 39.47
C VAL A 115 -14.10 -8.49 40.61
N ASP A 116 -14.79 -7.82 41.53
CA ASP A 116 -14.36 -7.72 42.92
C ASP A 116 -14.48 -9.14 43.53
N ASP A 117 -13.37 -9.70 44.00
CA ASP A 117 -13.28 -10.53 45.21
C ASP A 117 -11.84 -10.52 45.75
#